data_AF-A0A402AF53-F1
#
_entry.id   AF-A0A402AF53-F1
#
_cell.length_a   1.000
_cell.length_b   1.000
_cell.length_c   1.000
_cell.angle_alpha   90.00
_cell.angle_beta   90.00
_cell.angle_gamma   90.00
#
_symmetry.space_group_name_H-M   'P 1'
#
loop_
_entity.id
_entity.type
_entity.pdbx_description
1 polymer ?
#
loop_
_entity_poly.entity_id
_entity_poly.type
_entity_poly.pdbx_seq_one_letter_code
_entity_poly.pdbx_strand_id
1 'polypeptide(L)'
;MAGALIMVFVFIMAQSLQLDPMAPNKVQLPAIQPANTPIATQQPTRSHPTITPTALPATATAPVSASQYVDNTNLTSGINTVTGQPLQSTQKFRLGQPVYVTMTIHQVAYNGAICLNWSVNNHTYPYASSASPGAATYVAQTSAYFYYKPGAIGPGFVDIYWASSTACADEVLVTHLPFTVTA
;
A
#
# COMPACT_ATOMS: atom_id res chain seq x y z
N MET A 1 25.35 -24.40 -22.31
CA MET A 1 23.96 -24.09 -21.90
C MET A 1 23.62 -22.67 -22.35
N ALA A 2 23.37 -22.44 -23.65
CA ALA A 2 23.22 -21.08 -24.21
C ALA A 2 21.82 -20.77 -24.75
N GLY A 3 20.98 -21.77 -25.03
CA GLY A 3 19.65 -21.57 -25.62
C GLY A 3 18.61 -20.93 -24.69
N ALA A 4 18.76 -21.08 -23.36
CA ALA A 4 17.79 -20.56 -22.39
C ALA A 4 17.74 -19.02 -22.33
N LEU A 5 18.86 -18.33 -22.59
CA LEU A 5 18.95 -16.87 -22.53
C LEU A 5 18.28 -16.17 -23.72
N ILE A 6 18.20 -16.83 -24.88
CA ILE A 6 17.62 -16.25 -26.10
C ILE A 6 16.09 -16.14 -25.98
N MET A 7 15.43 -17.13 -25.37
CA MET A 7 13.97 -17.15 -25.20
C MET A 7 13.44 -15.99 -24.33
N VAL A 8 14.20 -15.56 -23.32
CA VAL A 8 13.80 -14.45 -22.42
C VAL A 8 13.76 -13.11 -23.16
N PHE A 9 14.70 -12.87 -24.08
CA PHE A 9 14.76 -11.62 -24.85
C PHE A 9 13.62 -11.49 -25.86
N VAL A 10 13.16 -12.59 -26.47
CA VAL A 10 12.03 -12.55 -27.43
C VAL A 10 10.70 -12.26 -26.72
N PHE A 11 10.51 -12.78 -25.51
CA PHE A 11 9.26 -12.59 -24.76
C PHE A 11 9.01 -11.12 -24.34
N ILE A 12 10.07 -10.37 -24.01
CA ILE A 12 9.97 -8.96 -23.61
C ILE A 12 9.67 -8.05 -24.82
N MET A 13 10.20 -8.37 -26.01
CA MET A 13 9.95 -7.62 -27.25
C MET A 13 8.51 -7.75 -27.78
N ALA A 14 7.74 -8.76 -27.34
CA ALA A 14 6.39 -9.01 -27.81
C ALA A 14 5.29 -8.23 -27.04
N GLN A 15 5.60 -7.67 -25.87
CA GLN A 15 4.62 -7.00 -25.00
C GLN A 15 4.45 -5.50 -25.29
N SER A 16 5.20 -4.95 -26.25
CA SER A 16 5.18 -3.53 -26.61
C SER A 16 4.24 -3.19 -27.78
N LEU A 17 3.49 -4.16 -28.33
CA LEU A 17 2.42 -3.89 -29.29
C LEU A 17 1.08 -3.68 -28.58
N GLN A 18 0.71 -2.41 -28.43
CA GLN A 18 -0.65 -1.99 -28.09
C GLN A 18 -1.62 -2.39 -29.19
N LEU A 19 -2.84 -2.81 -28.81
CA LEU A 19 -3.96 -3.02 -29.72
C LEU A 19 -5.17 -2.23 -29.21
N ASP A 20 -5.35 -1.03 -29.77
CA ASP A 20 -6.59 -0.25 -29.63
C ASP A 20 -7.76 -0.94 -30.35
N PRO A 21 -8.90 -1.19 -29.68
CA PRO A 21 -10.09 -1.69 -30.37
C PRO A 21 -10.84 -0.56 -31.09
N MET A 22 -10.54 -0.35 -32.38
CA MET A 22 -11.34 0.51 -33.25
C MET A 22 -12.71 -0.13 -33.61
N ALA A 23 -13.73 0.71 -33.75
CA ALA A 23 -15.12 0.33 -34.03
C ALA A 23 -15.38 -0.13 -35.48
N PRO A 24 -16.42 -0.96 -35.73
CA PRO A 24 -16.88 -1.32 -37.07
C PRO A 24 -17.88 -0.32 -37.70
N ASN A 25 -17.83 -0.19 -39.02
CA ASN A 25 -18.56 0.79 -39.86
C ASN A 25 -18.63 0.21 -41.31
N LYS A 26 -19.61 0.44 -42.19
CA LYS A 26 -20.74 1.39 -42.29
C LYS A 26 -21.98 0.71 -42.89
N VAL A 27 -23.18 1.29 -42.70
CA VAL A 27 -24.24 1.29 -43.75
C VAL A 27 -24.87 2.69 -43.84
N GLN A 28 -25.32 3.12 -45.02
CA GLN A 28 -25.41 4.53 -45.41
C GLN A 28 -26.70 4.86 -46.22
N LEU A 29 -27.32 6.02 -45.90
CA LEU A 29 -28.35 6.80 -46.66
C LEU A 29 -29.76 6.18 -46.86
N PRO A 30 -30.82 6.98 -47.20
CA PRO A 30 -30.88 8.45 -47.40
C PRO A 30 -31.89 9.19 -46.47
N ALA A 31 -32.01 10.53 -46.62
CA ALA A 31 -32.80 11.42 -45.75
C ALA A 31 -33.99 12.11 -46.44
N ILE A 32 -35.11 12.34 -45.72
CA ILE A 32 -36.19 13.29 -46.05
C ILE A 32 -36.82 13.85 -44.73
N GLN A 33 -37.21 15.14 -44.72
CA GLN A 33 -37.94 15.90 -43.65
C GLN A 33 -39.40 16.21 -44.11
N PRO A 34 -40.32 16.80 -43.31
CA PRO A 34 -40.52 16.83 -41.85
C PRO A 34 -42.01 16.56 -41.43
N ALA A 35 -42.30 16.73 -40.13
CA ALA A 35 -43.61 17.10 -39.51
C ALA A 35 -44.78 16.08 -39.46
N ASN A 36 -45.15 15.66 -38.22
CA ASN A 36 -46.44 15.97 -37.56
C ASN A 36 -46.65 15.15 -36.27
N THR A 37 -47.21 15.79 -35.24
CA THR A 37 -47.75 15.16 -34.02
C THR A 37 -49.13 14.54 -34.31
N PRO A 38 -49.56 13.47 -33.59
CA PRO A 38 -50.34 13.70 -32.35
C PRO A 38 -50.22 12.63 -31.22
N ILE A 39 -50.29 13.13 -29.98
CA ILE A 39 -51.08 12.66 -28.82
C ILE A 39 -51.25 11.15 -28.56
N ALA A 40 -50.54 10.70 -27.52
CA ALA A 40 -50.92 9.79 -26.41
C ALA A 40 -51.98 8.69 -26.58
N THR A 41 -51.57 7.46 -26.23
CA THR A 41 -52.38 6.54 -25.40
C THR A 41 -51.47 5.89 -24.35
N GLN A 42 -51.76 6.06 -23.06
CA GLN A 42 -51.02 5.38 -21.99
C GLN A 42 -51.56 3.96 -21.81
N GLN A 43 -50.68 2.96 -21.81
CA GLN A 43 -50.98 1.60 -21.34
C GLN A 43 -50.22 1.35 -20.04
N PRO A 44 -50.88 1.02 -18.91
CA PRO A 44 -50.22 0.89 -17.62
C PRO A 44 -49.44 -0.42 -17.52
N THR A 45 -48.13 -0.37 -17.72
CA THR A 45 -47.25 -1.52 -17.48
C THR A 45 -47.06 -1.72 -15.98
N ARG A 46 -47.57 -2.84 -15.46
CA ARG A 46 -47.48 -3.23 -14.04
C ARG A 46 -46.01 -3.37 -13.63
N SER A 47 -45.47 -2.42 -12.85
CA SER A 47 -44.10 -2.47 -12.35
C SER A 47 -43.94 -3.56 -11.28
N HIS A 48 -43.14 -4.57 -11.60
CA HIS A 48 -42.65 -5.53 -10.61
C HIS A 48 -41.55 -4.86 -9.77
N PRO A 49 -41.59 -4.95 -8.42
CA PRO A 49 -40.56 -4.34 -7.59
C PRO A 49 -39.24 -5.11 -7.73
N THR A 50 -38.28 -4.53 -8.44
CA THR A 50 -36.88 -4.96 -8.38
C THR A 50 -36.37 -4.72 -6.96
N ILE A 51 -36.13 -5.79 -6.22
CA ILE A 51 -35.42 -5.74 -4.93
C ILE A 51 -33.95 -5.40 -5.19
N THR A 52 -33.65 -4.10 -5.17
CA THR A 52 -32.27 -3.60 -5.10
C THR A 52 -31.65 -4.10 -3.79
N PRO A 53 -30.46 -4.74 -3.81
CA PRO A 53 -29.75 -5.05 -2.59
C PRO A 53 -29.34 -3.74 -1.91
N THR A 54 -30.00 -3.39 -0.80
CA THR A 54 -29.52 -2.32 0.08
C THR A 54 -28.19 -2.76 0.64
N ALA A 55 -27.09 -2.24 0.09
CA ALA A 55 -25.78 -2.38 0.69
C ALA A 55 -25.85 -1.79 2.11
N LEU A 56 -25.83 -2.67 3.12
CA LEU A 56 -25.76 -2.25 4.51
C LEU A 56 -24.48 -1.42 4.65
N PRO A 57 -24.51 -0.19 5.17
CA PRO A 57 -23.28 0.54 5.42
C PRO A 57 -22.45 -0.29 6.39
N ALA A 58 -21.30 -0.78 5.91
CA ALA A 58 -20.34 -1.44 6.77
C ALA A 58 -19.94 -0.43 7.84
N THR A 59 -20.31 -0.70 9.09
CA THR A 59 -19.90 0.13 10.21
C THR A 59 -18.38 0.18 10.21
N ALA A 60 -17.81 1.35 9.93
CA ALA A 60 -16.39 1.55 10.08
C ALA A 60 -16.05 1.27 11.55
N THR A 61 -15.42 0.13 11.81
CA THR A 61 -14.91 -0.21 13.14
C THR A 61 -14.04 0.97 13.58
N ALA A 62 -14.38 1.57 14.73
CA ALA A 62 -13.61 2.69 15.26
C ALA A 62 -12.12 2.32 15.25
N PRO A 63 -11.22 3.23 14.86
CA PRO A 63 -9.82 2.91 14.66
C PRO A 63 -9.26 2.29 15.93
N VAL A 64 -9.01 0.99 15.85
CA VAL A 64 -8.42 0.16 16.89
C VAL A 64 -7.08 0.81 17.20
N SER A 65 -6.97 1.48 18.36
CA SER A 65 -5.89 2.44 18.61
C SER A 65 -4.55 1.78 18.35
N ALA A 66 -3.85 2.22 17.31
CA ALA A 66 -2.78 1.47 16.69
C ALA A 66 -1.58 1.21 17.63
N SER A 67 -1.49 2.02 18.70
CA SER A 67 -0.65 1.83 19.88
C SER A 67 -0.82 0.49 20.61
N GLN A 68 -1.92 -0.25 20.40
CA GLN A 68 -2.12 -1.59 20.97
C GLN A 68 -1.43 -2.68 20.14
N TYR A 69 -1.10 -2.40 18.88
CA TYR A 69 -0.35 -3.31 18.02
C TYR A 69 1.15 -3.06 18.15
N VAL A 70 1.55 -1.79 18.16
CA VAL A 70 2.96 -1.37 18.18
C VAL A 70 3.14 -0.13 19.06
N ASP A 71 4.15 -0.17 19.93
CA ASP A 71 4.57 0.98 20.75
C ASP A 71 6.12 1.08 20.84
N ASN A 72 6.62 1.99 21.68
CA ASN A 72 8.04 2.24 21.91
C ASN A 72 8.88 2.50 20.64
N THR A 73 8.23 3.01 19.59
CA THR A 73 8.82 3.31 18.29
C THR A 73 9.90 4.39 18.39
N ASN A 74 11.13 4.07 18.02
CA ASN A 74 12.29 4.95 18.09
C ASN A 74 13.12 4.90 16.80
N LEU A 75 13.72 6.02 16.44
CA LEU A 75 14.75 6.11 15.39
C LEU A 75 16.14 6.05 16.02
N THR A 76 17.04 5.25 15.46
CA THR A 76 18.41 5.09 15.96
C THR A 76 19.42 4.86 14.84
N SER A 77 20.67 5.26 15.06
CA SER A 77 21.80 5.03 14.16
C SER A 77 22.44 3.64 14.32
N GLY A 78 22.06 2.89 15.35
CA GLY A 78 22.59 1.56 15.63
C GLY A 78 21.76 0.81 16.66
N ILE A 79 21.75 -0.52 16.54
CA ILE A 79 20.95 -1.43 17.36
C ILE A 79 21.82 -2.52 17.96
N ASN A 80 21.38 -3.10 19.07
CA ASN A 80 21.85 -4.42 19.49
C ASN A 80 21.07 -5.47 18.69
N THR A 81 21.71 -6.13 17.73
CA THR A 81 21.05 -7.13 16.85
C THR A 81 20.60 -8.40 17.58
N VAL A 82 21.06 -8.63 18.81
CA VAL A 82 20.62 -9.76 19.66
C VAL A 82 19.32 -9.45 20.40
N THR A 83 19.11 -8.19 20.80
CA THR A 83 17.94 -7.78 21.62
C THR A 83 16.93 -6.89 20.87
N GLY A 84 17.27 -6.42 19.66
CA GLY A 84 16.47 -5.47 18.89
C GLY A 84 16.43 -4.04 19.47
N GLN A 85 17.14 -3.79 20.56
CA GLN A 85 17.09 -2.52 21.29
C GLN A 85 17.97 -1.43 20.65
N PRO A 86 17.56 -0.15 20.68
CA PRO A 86 18.35 0.96 20.17
C PRO A 86 19.60 1.20 21.03
N LEU A 87 20.74 1.47 20.41
CA LEU A 87 21.97 1.86 21.12
C LEU A 87 22.02 3.37 21.38
N GLN A 88 21.51 4.17 20.44
CA GLN A 88 21.49 5.64 20.55
C GLN A 88 20.37 6.23 19.70
N SER A 89 19.26 6.66 20.32
CA SER A 89 18.17 7.31 19.59
C SER A 89 18.64 8.61 18.94
N THR A 90 18.28 8.82 17.67
CA THR A 90 18.62 10.02 16.90
C THR A 90 17.60 10.24 15.77
N GLN A 91 17.32 11.50 15.46
CA GLN A 91 16.56 11.93 14.28
C GLN A 91 17.49 12.51 13.19
N LYS A 92 18.81 12.52 13.43
CA LYS A 92 19.83 13.05 12.50
C LYS A 92 20.75 11.93 12.07
N PHE A 93 20.90 11.79 10.76
CA PHE A 93 21.64 10.72 10.09
C PHE A 93 22.55 11.31 9.02
N ARG A 94 23.63 10.60 8.69
CA ARG A 94 24.50 10.95 7.55
C ARG A 94 24.11 10.16 6.30
N LEU A 95 24.45 10.68 5.13
CA LEU A 95 24.25 10.01 3.86
C LEU A 95 24.89 8.62 3.87
N GLY A 96 24.13 7.60 3.47
CA GLY A 96 24.58 6.21 3.50
C GLY A 96 24.74 5.57 4.89
N GLN A 97 24.40 6.28 5.98
CA GLN A 97 24.22 5.67 7.30
C GLN A 97 22.85 4.95 7.34
N PRO A 98 22.74 3.76 7.94
CA PRO A 98 21.44 3.14 8.16
C PRO A 98 20.61 3.96 9.17
N VAL A 99 19.36 4.22 8.80
CA VAL A 99 18.30 4.70 9.67
C VAL A 99 17.57 3.46 10.18
N TYR A 100 17.76 3.11 11.45
CA TYR A 100 17.01 2.03 12.08
C TYR A 100 15.73 2.57 12.72
N VAL A 101 14.63 1.87 12.52
CA VAL A 101 13.42 1.97 13.36
C VAL A 101 13.42 0.78 14.29
N THR A 102 13.37 1.01 15.60
CA THR A 102 13.12 -0.02 16.61
C THR A 102 11.73 0.16 17.18
N MET A 103 11.02 -0.93 17.47
CA MET A 103 9.66 -0.89 18.02
C MET A 103 9.37 -2.12 18.88
N THR A 104 8.36 -2.03 19.72
CA THR A 104 7.79 -3.16 20.44
C THR A 104 6.48 -3.57 19.78
N ILE A 105 6.37 -4.82 19.37
CA ILE A 105 5.20 -5.42 18.72
C ILE A 105 4.46 -6.28 19.75
N HIS A 106 3.20 -5.95 20.04
CA HIS A 106 2.35 -6.68 20.98
C HIS A 106 1.77 -7.95 20.39
N GLN A 107 1.43 -8.92 21.23
CA GLN A 107 0.88 -10.21 20.80
C GLN A 107 -0.39 -10.08 19.93
N VAL A 108 -1.21 -9.04 20.16
CA VAL A 108 -2.42 -8.77 19.34
C VAL A 108 -2.11 -8.35 17.91
N ALA A 109 -0.86 -8.03 17.58
CA ALA A 109 -0.41 -7.74 16.22
C ALA A 109 0.10 -8.97 15.45
N TYR A 110 0.26 -10.13 16.10
CA TYR A 110 0.97 -11.29 15.53
C TYR A 110 0.21 -11.98 14.39
N ASN A 111 -1.09 -11.71 14.24
CA ASN A 111 -1.91 -12.15 13.12
C ASN A 111 -1.88 -11.18 11.92
N GLY A 112 -1.07 -10.13 11.96
CA GLY A 112 -0.90 -9.15 10.89
C GLY A 112 0.56 -8.97 10.47
N ALA A 113 0.85 -7.81 9.90
CA ALA A 113 2.20 -7.38 9.53
C ALA A 113 2.43 -5.90 9.83
N ILE A 114 3.68 -5.52 10.10
CA ILE A 114 4.09 -4.10 10.16
C ILE A 114 4.56 -3.68 8.77
N CYS A 115 4.03 -2.58 8.28
CA CYS A 115 4.35 -1.99 6.98
C CYS A 115 5.06 -0.66 7.22
N LEU A 116 6.15 -0.41 6.50
CA LEU A 116 6.94 0.82 6.65
C LEU A 116 7.00 1.56 5.31
N ASN A 117 6.61 2.82 5.32
CA ASN A 117 6.70 3.70 4.17
C ASN A 117 7.77 4.77 4.42
N TRP A 118 8.78 4.84 3.55
CA TRP A 118 9.95 5.69 3.73
C TRP A 118 9.93 6.84 2.73
N SER A 119 10.24 8.06 3.20
CA SER A 119 10.38 9.23 2.33
C SER A 119 11.63 10.02 2.72
N VAL A 120 12.40 10.47 1.72
CA VAL A 120 13.52 11.40 1.91
C VAL A 120 13.51 12.41 0.77
N ASN A 121 13.62 13.71 1.10
CA ASN A 121 13.66 14.81 0.14
C ASN A 121 12.50 14.77 -0.88
N ASN A 122 11.28 14.59 -0.37
CA ASN A 122 10.02 14.42 -1.13
C ASN A 122 9.98 13.22 -2.10
N HIS A 123 10.96 12.30 -2.04
CA HIS A 123 10.93 11.06 -2.80
C HIS A 123 10.51 9.92 -1.86
N THR A 124 9.36 9.32 -2.15
CA THR A 124 8.92 8.09 -1.49
C THR A 124 9.70 6.91 -2.04
N TYR A 125 10.31 6.14 -1.15
CA TYR A 125 10.98 4.89 -1.46
C TYR A 125 10.06 3.75 -1.02
N PRO A 126 9.44 2.99 -1.96
CA PRO A 126 8.57 1.87 -1.63
C PRO A 126 9.40 0.68 -1.11
N TYR A 127 9.90 0.82 0.12
CA TYR A 127 10.61 -0.21 0.86
C TYR A 127 9.64 -0.92 1.81
N ALA A 128 8.67 -1.61 1.23
CA ALA A 128 7.69 -2.41 1.95
C ALA A 128 8.35 -3.67 2.55
N SER A 129 9.09 -3.48 3.64
CA SER A 129 9.51 -4.58 4.51
C SER A 129 8.34 -4.95 5.41
N SER A 130 7.51 -5.89 4.96
CA SER A 130 6.43 -6.44 5.79
C SER A 130 7.04 -7.23 6.95
N ALA A 131 7.01 -6.67 8.15
CA ALA A 131 7.36 -7.43 9.33
C ALA A 131 6.19 -8.35 9.70
N SER A 132 6.24 -9.61 9.26
CA SER A 132 5.60 -10.64 10.05
C SER A 132 6.48 -10.86 11.29
N PRO A 133 5.93 -10.84 12.52
CA PRO A 133 6.65 -11.22 13.74
C PRO A 133 6.90 -12.75 13.74
N GLY A 134 7.82 -13.17 12.85
CA GLY A 134 8.12 -14.56 12.58
C GLY A 134 8.72 -15.27 13.79
N ALA A 135 8.10 -16.38 14.18
CA ALA A 135 8.54 -17.26 15.25
C ALA A 135 8.67 -16.63 16.66
N ALA A 136 7.97 -15.54 16.95
CA ALA A 136 7.84 -15.03 18.32
C ALA A 136 7.15 -16.09 19.21
N THR A 137 7.86 -16.60 20.23
CA THR A 137 7.45 -17.74 21.07
C THR A 137 6.36 -17.37 22.09
N TYR A 138 5.17 -16.96 21.63
CA TYR A 138 4.03 -16.55 22.45
C TYR A 138 4.38 -15.58 23.61
N VAL A 139 5.38 -14.72 23.39
CA VAL A 139 5.69 -13.63 24.30
C VAL A 139 4.65 -12.53 24.16
N ALA A 140 4.27 -11.89 25.26
CA ALA A 140 3.26 -10.83 25.26
C ALA A 140 3.64 -9.64 24.35
N GLN A 141 4.95 -9.43 24.16
CA GLN A 141 5.52 -8.40 23.30
C GLN A 141 6.90 -8.85 22.78
N THR A 142 7.28 -8.38 21.59
CA THR A 142 8.58 -8.66 20.94
C THR A 142 9.24 -7.36 20.49
N SER A 143 10.53 -7.17 20.74
CA SER A 143 11.30 -6.05 20.18
C SER A 143 11.72 -6.37 18.74
N ALA A 144 11.35 -5.50 17.80
CA ALA A 144 11.64 -5.65 16.37
C ALA A 144 12.37 -4.43 15.83
N TYR A 145 13.10 -4.60 14.72
CA TYR A 145 13.77 -3.50 14.04
C TYR A 145 13.72 -3.63 12.52
N PHE A 146 13.74 -2.48 11.86
CA PHE A 146 13.84 -2.32 10.40
C PHE A 146 14.92 -1.29 10.11
N TYR A 147 15.47 -1.32 8.91
CA TYR A 147 16.40 -0.30 8.49
C TYR A 147 16.20 0.10 7.04
N TYR A 148 16.51 1.35 6.76
CA TYR A 148 16.65 1.90 5.42
C TYR A 148 17.98 2.66 5.36
N LYS A 149 18.62 2.69 4.18
CA LYS A 149 19.89 3.41 3.97
C LYS A 149 19.64 4.52 2.94
N PRO A 150 19.46 5.79 3.39
CA PRO A 150 19.19 6.90 2.49
C PRO A 150 20.29 7.10 1.44
N GLY A 151 19.86 7.18 0.19
CA GLY A 151 20.70 7.56 -0.95
C GLY A 151 20.68 9.07 -1.27
N ALA A 152 19.91 9.86 -0.52
CA ALA A 152 19.78 11.31 -0.67
C ALA A 152 19.88 12.04 0.68
N ILE A 153 20.28 13.31 0.63
CA ILE A 153 20.24 14.23 1.78
C ILE A 153 18.90 15.00 1.79
N GLY A 154 18.50 15.50 2.96
CA GLY A 154 17.29 16.30 3.15
C GLY A 154 16.44 15.85 4.34
N PRO A 155 15.29 16.51 4.58
CA PRO A 155 14.29 16.01 5.51
C PRO A 155 13.73 14.67 5.02
N GLY A 156 13.36 13.80 5.95
CA GLY A 156 12.71 12.53 5.64
C GLY A 156 11.77 12.11 6.76
N PHE A 157 11.01 11.04 6.51
CA PHE A 157 10.17 10.41 7.51
C PHE A 157 10.02 8.93 7.22
N VAL A 158 9.60 8.20 8.24
CA VAL A 158 9.06 6.85 8.10
C VAL A 158 7.70 6.79 8.78
N ASP A 159 6.70 6.41 8.01
CA ASP A 159 5.37 6.07 8.52
C ASP A 159 5.34 4.56 8.80
N ILE A 160 4.91 4.21 10.01
CA ILE A 160 4.76 2.84 10.48
C ILE A 160 3.28 2.53 10.49
N TYR A 161 2.87 1.46 9.81
CA TYR A 161 1.50 0.99 9.76
C TYR A 161 1.40 -0.45 10.26
N TRP A 162 0.22 -0.85 10.73
CA TRP A 162 -0.16 -2.24 10.94
C TRP A 162 -1.23 -2.63 9.91
N ALA A 163 -1.13 -3.82 9.32
CA ALA A 163 -2.11 -4.38 8.40
C ALA A 163 -2.44 -5.83 8.80
N SER A 164 -3.61 -6.36 8.44
CA SER A 164 -3.95 -7.78 8.71
C SER A 164 -3.20 -8.78 7.83
N SER A 165 -2.40 -8.31 6.87
CA SER A 165 -1.62 -9.16 5.97
C SER A 165 -0.30 -8.52 5.56
N THR A 166 0.67 -9.36 5.15
CA THR A 166 1.96 -8.91 4.59
C THR A 166 1.84 -8.19 3.24
N ALA A 167 0.64 -8.13 2.65
CA ALA A 167 0.37 -7.36 1.44
C ALA A 167 0.16 -5.86 1.71
N CYS A 168 0.03 -5.44 2.98
CA CYS A 168 -0.15 -4.03 3.38
C CYS A 168 -1.35 -3.33 2.71
N ALA A 169 -2.38 -4.08 2.30
CA ALA A 169 -3.52 -3.55 1.54
C ALA A 169 -4.57 -2.84 2.42
N ASP A 170 -4.60 -3.18 3.71
CA ASP A 170 -5.56 -2.72 4.72
C ASP A 170 -4.84 -1.97 5.87
N GLU A 171 -3.81 -1.19 5.52
CA GLU A 171 -2.89 -0.63 6.50
C GLU A 171 -3.48 0.53 7.33
N VAL A 172 -3.21 0.51 8.64
CA VAL A 172 -3.63 1.50 9.63
C VAL A 172 -2.40 2.17 10.21
N LEU A 173 -2.32 3.50 10.11
CA LEU A 173 -1.17 4.28 10.59
C LEU A 173 -1.01 4.13 12.12
N VAL A 174 0.17 3.67 12.55
CA VAL A 174 0.60 3.60 13.95
C VAL A 174 1.25 4.92 14.36
N THR A 175 2.30 5.33 13.65
CA THR A 175 3.17 6.44 14.05
C THR A 175 3.93 7.00 12.86
N HIS A 176 4.07 8.32 12.84
CA HIS A 176 4.94 9.06 11.93
C HIS A 176 6.25 9.43 12.65
N LEU A 177 7.40 9.03 12.11
CA LEU A 177 8.73 9.34 12.67
C LEU A 177 9.54 10.23 11.71
N PRO A 178 9.66 11.54 11.97
CA PRO A 178 10.46 12.43 11.13
C PRO A 178 11.96 12.32 11.44
N PHE A 179 12.78 12.53 10.41
CA PHE A 179 14.24 12.57 10.50
C PHE A 179 14.87 13.54 9.50
N THR A 180 16.19 13.69 9.55
CA THR A 180 16.97 14.49 8.60
C THR A 180 18.26 13.77 8.25
N VAL A 181 18.57 13.72 6.96
CA VAL A 181 19.81 13.18 6.41
C VAL A 181 20.72 14.34 5.98
N THR A 182 21.93 14.40 6.52
CA THR A 182 22.97 15.36 6.13
C THR A 182 24.08 14.67 5.34
N ALA A 183 25.00 15.45 4.78
CA ALA A 183 26.33 14.94 4.42
C ALA A 183 27.11 14.45 5.67
#